data_AF-A0A7S0G4E6-F1
#
_entry.id   AF-A0A7S0G4E6-F1
#
_cell.length_a   1.000
_cell.length_b   1.000
_cell.length_c   1.000
_cell.angle_alpha   90.00
_cell.angle_beta   90.00
_cell.angle_gamma   90.00
#
_symmetry.space_group_name_H-M   'P 1'
#
loop_
_entity.id
_entity.type
_entity.pdbx_description
1 polymer ?
#
loop_
_entity_poly.entity_id
_entity_poly.type
_entity_poly.pdbx_seq_one_letter_code
_entity_poly.pdbx_strand_id
1 'polypeptide(L)'
;RWGTDSQKSKWLSQMTTTSLSSFCLSEASSGSDAFALKTTAEQQGDHYVLNGSKMWISNAAEADVFILFATVDQSLRHKGITAFILDAKQPGIHIGKKEEKLGIRASSTCEVRFDDVKVTKDAVIGRPGEGYRIAIQALNEGRIGIGAQMIGLAQGALDVALPFLKERKQFGKPISE
;
A
#
# COMPACT_ATOMS: atom_id res chain seq x y z
N ARG A 1 -4.35 4.15 14.40
CA ARG A 1 -4.53 5.52 14.93
C ARG A 1 -5.95 6.07 14.71
N TRP A 2 -6.47 6.06 13.49
CA TRP A 2 -7.75 6.72 13.15
C TRP A 2 -8.99 5.81 13.10
N GLY A 3 -8.82 4.50 13.23
CA GLY A 3 -9.96 3.58 13.28
C GLY A 3 -10.76 3.69 14.58
N THR A 4 -12.04 3.35 14.52
CA THR A 4 -12.88 3.16 15.71
C THR A 4 -12.45 1.91 16.48
N ASP A 5 -12.93 1.75 17.71
CA ASP A 5 -12.56 0.58 18.52
C ASP A 5 -13.13 -0.72 17.94
N SER A 6 -14.31 -0.66 17.31
CA SER A 6 -14.86 -1.78 16.54
C SER A 6 -13.97 -2.16 15.36
N GLN A 7 -13.53 -1.17 14.56
CA GLN A 7 -12.61 -1.42 13.45
C GLN A 7 -11.28 -2.00 13.95
N LYS A 8 -10.70 -1.44 15.02
CA LYS A 8 -9.44 -1.95 15.59
C LYS A 8 -9.59 -3.39 16.05
N SER A 9 -10.64 -3.69 16.81
CA SER A 9 -10.91 -5.03 17.34
C SER A 9 -11.05 -6.06 16.22
N LYS A 10 -11.81 -5.72 15.17
CA LYS A 10 -12.02 -6.58 14.00
C LYS A 10 -10.73 -6.78 13.20
N TRP A 11 -10.09 -5.69 12.78
CA TRP A 11 -9.07 -5.74 11.73
C TRP A 11 -7.65 -5.90 12.28
N LEU A 12 -7.28 -5.21 13.37
CA LEU A 12 -5.90 -5.29 13.87
C LEU A 12 -5.58 -6.69 14.41
N SER A 13 -6.52 -7.33 15.10
CA SER A 13 -6.35 -8.69 15.61
C SER A 13 -6.02 -9.70 14.51
N GLN A 14 -6.62 -9.53 13.32
CA GLN A 14 -6.34 -10.36 12.15
C GLN A 14 -5.01 -9.99 11.50
N MET A 15 -4.73 -8.69 11.33
CA MET A 15 -3.50 -8.20 10.70
C MET A 15 -2.23 -8.51 11.50
N THR A 16 -2.34 -8.75 12.80
CA THR A 16 -1.20 -9.14 13.64
C THR A 16 -0.96 -10.66 13.70
N THR A 17 -1.86 -11.47 13.13
CA THR A 17 -1.81 -12.93 13.28
C THR A 17 -1.94 -13.68 11.96
N THR A 18 -3.02 -13.46 11.21
CA THR A 18 -3.42 -14.34 10.10
C THR A 18 -3.58 -13.65 8.75
N SER A 19 -3.73 -12.32 8.73
CA SER A 19 -4.12 -11.59 7.53
C SER A 19 -3.04 -10.63 7.05
N LEU A 20 -2.86 -10.58 5.73
CA LEU A 20 -2.02 -9.56 5.09
C LEU A 20 -2.87 -8.39 4.60
N SER A 21 -2.28 -7.19 4.63
CA SER A 21 -2.96 -5.98 4.17
C SER A 21 -2.16 -5.26 3.08
N SER A 22 -2.89 -4.54 2.22
CA SER A 22 -2.29 -3.63 1.24
C SER A 22 -2.81 -2.20 1.40
N PHE A 23 -1.93 -1.25 1.08
CA PHE A 23 -2.21 0.18 1.09
C PHE A 23 -2.46 0.65 -0.35
N CYS A 24 -3.71 1.02 -0.66
CA CYS A 24 -4.20 1.24 -2.02
C CYS A 24 -4.41 2.73 -2.30
N LEU A 25 -3.34 3.45 -2.65
CA LEU A 25 -3.36 4.90 -2.90
C LEU A 25 -3.13 5.26 -4.37
N SER A 26 -1.97 4.89 -4.91
CA SER A 26 -1.50 5.30 -6.23
C SER A 26 -2.37 4.78 -7.36
N GLU A 27 -2.43 5.52 -8.45
CA GLU A 27 -3.14 5.18 -9.68
C GLU A 27 -2.23 5.41 -10.88
N ALA A 28 -2.62 4.88 -12.05
CA ALA A 28 -1.84 5.08 -13.28
C ALA A 28 -1.60 6.58 -13.59
N SER A 29 -2.59 7.45 -13.32
CA SER A 29 -2.46 8.90 -13.48
C SER A 29 -2.05 9.66 -12.21
N SER A 30 -1.81 8.98 -11.09
CA SER A 30 -1.60 9.59 -9.76
C SER A 30 -0.52 8.84 -8.98
N GLY A 31 0.74 9.23 -9.22
CA GLY A 31 1.92 8.71 -8.51
C GLY A 31 2.44 9.73 -7.50
N SER A 32 3.36 10.60 -7.93
CA SER A 32 3.88 11.69 -7.09
C SER A 32 2.80 12.71 -6.72
N ASP A 33 1.89 13.02 -7.65
CA ASP A 33 0.69 13.80 -7.38
C ASP A 33 -0.44 12.89 -6.84
N ALA A 34 -0.18 12.22 -5.71
CA ALA A 34 -1.03 11.17 -5.16
C ALA A 34 -2.48 11.61 -4.87
N PHE A 35 -2.73 12.91 -4.74
CA PHE A 35 -4.04 13.48 -4.42
C PHE A 35 -4.86 13.87 -5.64
N ALA A 36 -4.34 13.65 -6.85
CA ALA A 36 -5.10 13.68 -8.10
C ALA A 36 -5.79 12.34 -8.43
N LEU A 37 -5.99 11.48 -7.42
CA LEU A 37 -6.64 10.19 -7.56
C LEU A 37 -8.07 10.34 -8.10
N LYS A 38 -8.49 9.37 -8.92
CA LYS A 38 -9.77 9.35 -9.63
C LYS A 38 -10.73 8.28 -9.14
N THR A 39 -10.26 7.28 -8.39
CA THR A 39 -11.14 6.26 -7.77
C THR A 39 -12.18 6.97 -6.91
N THR A 40 -13.45 6.72 -7.19
CA THR A 40 -14.59 7.39 -6.55
C THR A 40 -15.22 6.51 -5.48
N ALA A 41 -15.86 7.16 -4.51
CA ALA A 41 -16.70 6.54 -3.50
C ALA A 41 -18.03 7.30 -3.45
N GLU A 42 -19.02 6.87 -4.23
CA GLU A 42 -20.33 7.53 -4.27
C GLU A 42 -21.19 7.06 -3.11
N GLN A 43 -21.74 7.98 -2.33
CA GLN A 43 -22.65 7.63 -1.23
C GLN A 43 -24.04 7.29 -1.77
N GLN A 44 -24.49 6.05 -1.54
CA GLN A 44 -25.84 5.58 -1.90
C GLN A 44 -26.55 5.12 -0.62
N GLY A 45 -27.36 6.02 -0.02
CA GLY A 45 -28.08 5.72 1.22
C GLY A 45 -27.14 5.47 2.41
N ASP A 46 -27.05 4.22 2.84
CA ASP A 46 -26.29 3.74 4.01
C ASP A 46 -24.90 3.14 3.67
N HIS A 47 -24.55 3.08 2.40
CA HIS A 47 -23.28 2.56 1.90
C HIS A 47 -22.61 3.51 0.90
N TYR A 48 -21.39 3.17 0.51
CA TYR A 48 -20.65 3.77 -0.60
C TYR A 48 -20.48 2.73 -1.70
N VAL A 49 -20.49 3.19 -2.95
CA VAL A 49 -20.13 2.39 -4.13
C VAL A 49 -18.77 2.88 -4.63
N LEU A 50 -17.80 1.98 -4.65
CA LEU A 50 -16.41 2.25 -5.01
C LEU A 50 -16.17 1.84 -6.47
N ASN A 51 -15.61 2.77 -7.25
CA ASN A 51 -15.30 2.55 -8.67
C ASN A 51 -13.95 3.15 -9.04
N GLY A 52 -13.13 2.38 -9.76
CA GLY A 52 -11.85 2.85 -10.30
C GLY A 52 -10.74 1.80 -10.25
N SER A 53 -9.50 2.26 -10.33
CA SER A 53 -8.32 1.38 -10.39
C SER A 53 -7.17 1.98 -9.58
N LYS A 54 -6.47 1.10 -8.88
CA LYS A 54 -5.22 1.39 -8.18
C LYS A 54 -4.06 0.67 -8.85
N MET A 55 -2.89 1.29 -8.80
CA MET A 55 -1.68 0.84 -9.46
C MET A 55 -0.55 0.75 -8.46
N TRP A 56 0.36 -0.20 -8.68
CA TRP A 56 1.54 -0.42 -7.82
C TRP A 56 1.21 -0.92 -6.40
N ILE A 57 0.17 -1.73 -6.25
CA ILE A 57 -0.27 -2.16 -4.92
C ILE A 57 0.57 -3.36 -4.47
N SER A 58 1.51 -3.09 -3.55
CA SER A 58 2.35 -4.10 -2.92
C SER A 58 1.54 -5.05 -2.06
N ASN A 59 1.87 -6.34 -2.10
CA ASN A 59 1.18 -7.45 -1.42
C ASN A 59 -0.24 -7.73 -1.91
N ALA A 60 -0.69 -7.09 -3.00
CA ALA A 60 -2.08 -7.21 -3.47
C ALA A 60 -2.51 -8.65 -3.74
N ALA A 61 -1.63 -9.49 -4.27
CA ALA A 61 -1.97 -10.88 -4.61
C ALA A 61 -2.24 -11.75 -3.38
N GLU A 62 -1.66 -11.40 -2.23
CA GLU A 62 -1.77 -12.16 -0.98
C GLU A 62 -2.63 -11.45 0.08
N ALA A 63 -3.09 -10.24 -0.18
CA ALA A 63 -3.81 -9.45 0.80
C ALA A 63 -5.23 -9.97 1.05
N ASP A 64 -5.62 -9.97 2.32
CA ASP A 64 -7.00 -10.21 2.76
C ASP A 64 -7.71 -8.90 3.07
N VAL A 65 -6.96 -7.82 3.31
CA VAL A 65 -7.52 -6.51 3.68
C VAL A 65 -6.91 -5.40 2.85
N PHE A 66 -7.76 -4.51 2.36
CA PHE A 66 -7.33 -3.27 1.72
C PHE A 66 -7.61 -2.06 2.58
N ILE A 67 -6.63 -1.16 2.63
CA ILE A 67 -6.79 0.23 3.04
C ILE A 67 -6.83 1.06 1.77
N LEU A 68 -8.03 1.40 1.31
CA LEU A 68 -8.28 2.08 0.04
C LEU A 68 -8.47 3.59 0.23
N PHE A 69 -7.88 4.39 -0.66
CA PHE A 69 -8.13 5.82 -0.74
C PHE A 69 -8.94 6.15 -2.00
N ALA A 70 -10.14 6.68 -1.81
CA ALA A 70 -11.04 7.07 -2.89
C ALA A 70 -11.63 8.44 -2.58
N THR A 71 -12.03 9.20 -3.60
CA THR A 71 -12.64 10.51 -3.41
C THR A 71 -14.16 10.38 -3.35
N VAL A 72 -14.77 10.97 -2.33
CA VAL A 72 -16.25 11.08 -2.25
C VAL A 72 -16.78 12.25 -3.08
N ASP A 73 -15.91 13.21 -3.43
CA ASP A 73 -16.22 14.35 -4.29
C ASP A 73 -14.94 14.87 -4.94
N GLN A 74 -14.83 14.71 -6.26
CA GLN A 74 -13.67 15.16 -7.04
C GLN A 74 -13.49 16.69 -7.01
N SER A 75 -14.56 17.46 -6.87
CA SER A 75 -14.50 18.93 -6.83
C SER A 75 -13.75 19.45 -5.60
N LEU A 76 -13.75 18.68 -4.51
CA LEU A 76 -13.06 19.00 -3.26
C LEU A 76 -11.55 18.69 -3.31
N ARG A 77 -11.05 18.11 -4.41
CA ARG A 77 -9.65 17.70 -4.57
C ARG A 77 -9.22 16.81 -3.38
N HIS A 78 -8.06 17.09 -2.78
CA HIS A 78 -7.55 16.34 -1.63
C HIS A 78 -8.52 16.30 -0.42
N LYS A 79 -9.40 17.32 -0.26
CA LYS A 79 -10.39 17.36 0.83
C LYS A 79 -11.57 16.41 0.60
N GLY A 80 -11.73 15.86 -0.61
CA GLY A 80 -12.70 14.81 -0.91
C GLY A 80 -12.15 13.40 -0.66
N ILE A 81 -10.83 13.24 -0.50
CA ILE A 81 -10.21 11.92 -0.34
C ILE A 81 -10.61 11.34 1.03
N THR A 82 -11.11 10.11 1.00
CA THR A 82 -11.55 9.35 2.15
C THR A 82 -10.83 8.00 2.18
N ALA A 83 -10.46 7.55 3.38
CA ALA A 83 -9.84 6.25 3.59
C ALA A 83 -10.92 5.22 3.97
N PHE A 84 -10.83 4.03 3.37
CA PHE A 84 -11.74 2.92 3.60
C PHE A 84 -10.95 1.67 4.00
N ILE A 85 -11.50 0.85 4.87
CA ILE A 85 -11.01 -0.50 5.17
C ILE A 85 -12.03 -1.53 4.73
N LEU A 86 -11.61 -2.48 3.91
CA LEU A 86 -12.49 -3.48 3.31
C LEU A 86 -11.77 -4.81 3.07
N ASP A 87 -12.55 -5.87 2.93
CA ASP A 87 -12.07 -7.20 2.56
C ASP A 87 -11.57 -7.17 1.10
N ALA A 88 -10.36 -7.66 0.86
CA ALA A 88 -9.74 -7.68 -0.47
C ALA A 88 -10.41 -8.66 -1.45
N LYS A 89 -11.26 -9.57 -0.95
CA LYS A 89 -11.98 -10.59 -1.73
C LYS A 89 -13.45 -10.21 -1.95
N GLN A 90 -13.83 -8.98 -1.61
CA GLN A 90 -15.20 -8.51 -1.81
C GLN A 90 -15.60 -8.54 -3.31
N PRO A 91 -16.85 -8.90 -3.64
CA PRO A 91 -17.32 -8.87 -5.03
C PRO A 91 -17.10 -7.51 -5.69
N GLY A 92 -16.67 -7.52 -6.95
CA GLY A 92 -16.32 -6.32 -7.72
C GLY A 92 -14.84 -5.91 -7.59
N ILE A 93 -14.08 -6.55 -6.69
CA ILE A 93 -12.63 -6.36 -6.61
C ILE A 93 -11.93 -7.35 -7.54
N HIS A 94 -11.07 -6.81 -8.41
CA HIS A 94 -10.27 -7.59 -9.34
C HIS A 94 -8.80 -7.26 -9.17
N ILE A 95 -8.02 -8.25 -8.72
CA ILE A 95 -6.58 -8.13 -8.60
C ILE A 95 -5.95 -8.57 -9.93
N GLY A 96 -5.17 -7.68 -10.53
CA GLY A 96 -4.44 -7.94 -11.76
C GLY A 96 -3.29 -8.92 -11.56
N LYS A 97 -2.62 -9.26 -12.68
CA LYS A 97 -1.40 -10.07 -12.61
C LYS A 97 -0.30 -9.32 -11.87
N LYS A 98 0.59 -10.08 -11.24
CA LYS A 98 1.79 -9.56 -10.62
C LYS A 98 2.72 -8.97 -11.68
N GLU A 99 3.19 -7.75 -11.44
CA GLU A 99 4.13 -7.04 -12.29
C GLU A 99 5.50 -7.72 -12.37
N GLU A 100 6.09 -7.71 -13.56
CA GLU A 100 7.48 -8.13 -13.79
C GLU A 100 8.45 -6.99 -13.43
N LYS A 101 9.09 -7.11 -12.26
CA LYS A 101 9.96 -6.07 -11.71
C LYS A 101 11.44 -6.42 -11.82
N LEU A 102 12.30 -5.40 -11.87
CA LEU A 102 13.76 -5.52 -11.79
C LEU A 102 14.20 -6.22 -10.49
N GLY A 103 13.71 -5.72 -9.35
CA GLY A 103 14.02 -6.21 -8.01
C GLY A 103 12.76 -6.31 -7.15
N ILE A 104 12.92 -6.70 -5.87
CA ILE A 104 11.80 -6.94 -4.95
C ILE A 104 10.76 -7.88 -5.61
N ARG A 105 11.26 -8.89 -6.33
CA ARG A 105 10.45 -9.77 -7.20
C ARG A 105 9.58 -10.73 -6.39
N ALA A 106 9.93 -11.01 -5.14
CA ALA A 106 9.13 -11.85 -4.25
C ALA A 106 7.82 -11.16 -3.84
N SER A 107 7.88 -9.89 -3.43
CA SER A 107 6.67 -9.10 -3.10
C SER A 107 5.80 -8.94 -4.35
N SER A 108 4.52 -9.31 -4.25
CA SER A 108 3.57 -9.02 -5.30
C SER A 108 3.37 -7.52 -5.43
N THR A 109 3.17 -7.06 -6.66
CA THR A 109 2.79 -5.69 -6.98
C THR A 109 1.82 -5.81 -8.11
N CYS A 110 0.58 -5.38 -7.92
CA CYS A 110 -0.49 -5.58 -8.89
C CYS A 110 -1.27 -4.29 -9.12
N GLU A 111 -1.93 -4.21 -10.26
CA GLU A 111 -3.12 -3.38 -10.43
C GLU A 111 -4.27 -3.97 -9.60
N VAL A 112 -5.13 -3.13 -9.04
CA VAL A 112 -6.37 -3.53 -8.37
C VAL A 112 -7.53 -2.68 -8.88
N ARG A 113 -8.54 -3.30 -9.48
CA ARG A 113 -9.74 -2.64 -10.00
C ARG A 113 -10.93 -2.86 -9.07
N PHE A 114 -11.73 -1.82 -8.91
CA PHE A 114 -12.96 -1.78 -8.13
C PHE A 114 -14.11 -1.47 -9.09
N ASP A 115 -15.08 -2.38 -9.15
CA ASP A 115 -16.23 -2.35 -10.05
C ASP A 115 -17.50 -2.51 -9.20
N ASP A 116 -18.19 -1.39 -8.95
CA ASP A 116 -19.39 -1.31 -8.10
C ASP A 116 -19.25 -1.98 -6.72
N VAL A 117 -18.08 -1.84 -6.09
CA VAL A 117 -17.80 -2.47 -4.78
C VAL A 117 -18.54 -1.71 -3.69
N LYS A 118 -19.48 -2.37 -3.02
CA LYS A 118 -20.32 -1.77 -1.98
C LYS A 118 -19.69 -1.88 -0.61
N VAL A 119 -19.43 -0.76 0.06
CA VAL A 119 -18.93 -0.75 1.44
C VAL A 119 -19.85 0.05 2.35
N THR A 120 -20.12 -0.47 3.53
CA THR A 120 -20.94 0.22 4.54
C THR A 120 -20.23 1.48 5.05
N LYS A 121 -20.98 2.43 5.63
CA LYS A 121 -20.39 3.67 6.17
C LYS A 121 -19.34 3.44 7.26
N ASP A 122 -19.42 2.35 8.02
CA ASP A 122 -18.43 1.96 9.02
C ASP A 122 -17.12 1.43 8.42
N ALA A 123 -17.03 1.26 7.10
CA ALA A 123 -15.76 1.03 6.41
C ALA A 123 -14.86 2.28 6.38
N VAL A 124 -15.40 3.48 6.60
CA VAL A 124 -14.63 4.73 6.60
C VAL A 124 -13.67 4.76 7.79
N ILE A 125 -12.37 4.94 7.53
CA ILE A 125 -11.36 5.17 8.57
C ILE A 125 -11.27 6.68 8.84
N GLY A 126 -11.52 7.09 10.08
CA GLY A 126 -11.59 8.51 10.43
C GLY A 126 -12.92 9.12 9.99
N ARG A 127 -12.87 10.25 9.26
CA ARG A 127 -14.05 10.92 8.71
C ARG A 127 -13.94 11.09 7.19
N PRO A 128 -15.08 11.17 6.47
CA PRO A 128 -15.06 11.55 5.06
C PRO A 128 -14.26 12.84 4.83
N GLY A 129 -13.38 12.83 3.82
CA GLY A 129 -12.49 13.93 3.48
C GLY A 129 -11.17 14.02 4.25
N GLU A 130 -10.94 13.15 5.26
CA GLU A 130 -9.69 13.13 6.02
C GLU A 130 -8.63 12.17 5.46
N GLY A 131 -8.94 11.44 4.38
CA GLY A 131 -8.09 10.40 3.81
C GLY A 131 -6.72 10.92 3.37
N TYR A 132 -6.62 12.13 2.82
CA TYR A 132 -5.32 12.70 2.43
C TYR A 132 -4.37 12.86 3.63
N ARG A 133 -4.90 13.30 4.78
CA ARG A 133 -4.14 13.49 6.02
C ARG A 133 -3.72 12.15 6.60
N ILE A 134 -4.61 11.15 6.55
CA ILE A 134 -4.31 9.78 6.99
C ILE A 134 -3.20 9.18 6.11
N ALA A 135 -3.31 9.31 4.79
CA ALA A 135 -2.33 8.81 3.83
C ALA A 135 -0.95 9.41 4.08
N ILE A 136 -0.84 10.73 4.18
CA ILE A 136 0.48 11.37 4.35
C ILE A 136 1.11 11.07 5.70
N GLN A 137 0.31 10.96 6.77
CA GLN A 137 0.82 10.57 8.09
C GLN A 137 1.32 9.13 8.08
N ALA A 138 0.58 8.20 7.45
CA ALA A 138 1.04 6.83 7.28
C ALA A 138 2.33 6.75 6.43
N LEU A 139 2.43 7.51 5.35
CA LEU A 139 3.62 7.54 4.50
C LEU A 139 4.84 8.16 5.20
N ASN A 140 4.64 9.18 6.04
CA ASN A 140 5.74 9.75 6.83
C ASN A 140 6.38 8.72 7.76
N GLU A 141 5.56 7.91 8.43
CA GLU A 141 6.06 6.81 9.28
C GLU A 141 6.63 5.67 8.43
N GLY A 142 5.95 5.30 7.34
CA GLY A 142 6.42 4.27 6.41
C GLY A 142 7.78 4.58 5.78
N ARG A 143 8.08 5.86 5.51
CA ARG A 143 9.40 6.30 5.01
C ARG A 143 10.54 5.89 5.93
N ILE A 144 10.32 5.88 7.24
CA ILE A 144 11.33 5.42 8.21
C ILE A 144 11.57 3.92 8.05
N GLY A 145 10.50 3.12 7.90
CA GLY A 145 10.60 1.68 7.65
C GLY A 145 11.33 1.35 6.35
N ILE A 146 11.05 2.09 5.27
CA ILE A 146 11.78 1.95 4.00
C ILE A 146 13.24 2.37 4.14
N GLY A 147 13.53 3.45 4.88
CA GLY A 147 14.91 3.84 5.21
C GLY A 147 15.68 2.71 5.92
N ALA A 148 15.04 2.08 6.91
CA ALA A 148 15.61 0.93 7.60
C ALA A 148 15.82 -0.28 6.68
N GLN A 149 14.88 -0.55 5.76
CA GLN A 149 15.02 -1.60 4.74
C GLN A 149 16.26 -1.36 3.86
N MET A 150 16.49 -0.11 3.44
CA MET A 150 17.64 0.24 2.60
C MET A 150 18.96 0.12 3.36
N ILE A 151 18.99 0.50 4.64
CA ILE A 151 20.17 0.31 5.51
C ILE A 151 20.50 -1.18 5.63
N GLY A 152 19.50 -2.04 5.88
CA GLY A 152 19.69 -3.48 5.99
C GLY A 152 20.24 -4.10 4.70
N LEU A 153 19.70 -3.69 3.54
CA LEU A 153 20.20 -4.15 2.23
C LEU A 153 21.67 -3.73 2.03
N ALA A 154 21.99 -2.46 2.29
CA ALA A 154 23.35 -1.93 2.11
C ALA A 154 24.35 -2.65 3.03
N GLN A 155 23.98 -2.87 4.29
CA GLN A 155 24.82 -3.60 5.25
C GLN A 155 25.04 -5.04 4.81
N GLY A 156 23.99 -5.77 4.45
CA GLY A 156 24.11 -7.15 3.99
C GLY A 156 24.98 -7.29 2.74
N ALA A 157 24.88 -6.34 1.79
CA ALA A 157 25.74 -6.33 0.62
C ALA A 157 27.22 -6.10 0.98
N LEU A 158 27.50 -5.18 1.92
CA LEU A 158 28.84 -4.92 2.41
C LEU A 158 29.43 -6.13 3.16
N ASP A 159 28.62 -6.77 4.01
CA ASP A 159 29.02 -7.94 4.79
C ASP A 159 29.37 -9.14 3.90
N VAL A 160 28.71 -9.28 2.75
CA VAL A 160 29.05 -10.30 1.75
C VAL A 160 30.31 -9.92 0.96
N ALA A 161 30.46 -8.65 0.59
CA ALA A 161 31.58 -8.20 -0.21
C ALA A 161 32.91 -8.24 0.56
N LEU A 162 32.95 -7.81 1.82
CA LEU A 162 34.19 -7.65 2.59
C LEU A 162 35.02 -8.93 2.74
N PRO A 163 34.45 -10.11 3.10
CA PRO A 163 35.20 -11.36 3.14
C PRO A 163 35.74 -11.74 1.76
N PHE A 164 34.92 -11.62 0.71
CA PHE A 164 35.32 -11.95 -0.65
C PHE A 164 36.52 -11.14 -1.12
N LEU A 165 36.59 -9.84 -0.80
CA LEU A 165 37.71 -8.98 -1.17
C LEU A 165 39.05 -9.45 -0.56
N LYS A 166 39.02 -10.06 0.63
CA LYS A 166 40.21 -10.58 1.32
C LYS A 166 40.63 -11.96 0.82
N GLU A 167 39.67 -12.75 0.32
CA GLU A 167 39.91 -14.11 -0.16
C GLU A 167 40.32 -14.16 -1.65
N ARG A 168 39.70 -13.32 -2.48
CA ARG A 168 39.96 -13.28 -3.92
C ARG A 168 41.30 -12.63 -4.21
N LYS A 169 42.17 -13.33 -4.95
CA LYS A 169 43.50 -12.82 -5.35
C LYS A 169 43.61 -12.54 -6.84
N GLN A 170 44.27 -11.43 -7.19
CA GLN A 170 44.74 -11.09 -8.54
C GLN A 170 46.08 -10.35 -8.44
N PHE A 171 46.92 -10.45 -9.46
CA PHE A 171 48.26 -9.85 -9.46
C PHE A 171 49.12 -10.21 -8.23
N GLY A 172 48.95 -11.43 -7.71
CA GLY A 172 49.72 -11.97 -6.58
C GLY A 172 49.23 -11.57 -5.18
N LYS A 173 48.19 -10.73 -5.04
CA LYS A 173 47.69 -10.24 -3.75
C LYS A 173 46.15 -10.30 -3.64
N PRO A 174 45.57 -10.25 -2.43
CA PRO A 174 44.14 -10.04 -2.26
C PRO A 174 43.66 -8.77 -2.97
N ILE A 175 42.45 -8.76 -3.51
CA ILE A 175 41.90 -7.58 -4.18
C ILE A 175 41.52 -6.44 -3.21
N SER A 176 41.58 -6.69 -1.90
CA SER A 176 41.47 -5.67 -0.85
C SER A 176 42.76 -4.86 -0.60
N GLU A 177 43.87 -5.24 -1.22
CA GLU A 177 45.20 -4.59 -1.10
C GLU A 177 45.59 -3.90 -2.42
#